data_AF-W2KVA7-F1
#
_entry.id   AF-W2KVA7-F1
#
_cell.length_a   1.000
_cell.length_b   1.000
_cell.length_c   1.000
_cell.angle_alpha   90.00
_cell.angle_beta   90.00
_cell.angle_gamma   90.00
#
_symmetry.space_group_name_H-M   'P 1'
#
loop_
_entity.id
_entity.type
_entity.pdbx_description
1 polymer ?
#
loop_
_entity_poly.entity_id
_entity_poly.type
_entity_poly.pdbx_seq_one_letter_code
_entity_poly.pdbx_strand_id
1 'polypeptide(L)'
;MGEDILTDLGISIDRQLEHLAEKSSADDDDPIPFEDAFGVGCTPGMIVTAIVNVFPADKKDKLWIIVYMYDVWRIRLGPDPPAKVPPLEIRLKKGATPFRCMLKVYPRTYGKLCMCLTMSWSASDGYSRTA
;
A
#
# COMPACT_ATOMS: atom_id res chain seq x y z
N MET A 1 21.08 -43.78 2.57
CA MET A 1 19.86 -44.20 3.28
C MET A 1 18.83 -43.08 3.33
N GLY A 2 18.75 -42.25 2.30
CA GLY A 2 17.87 -41.07 2.30
C GLY A 2 17.61 -40.57 0.90
N GLU A 3 18.64 -40.56 0.07
CA GLU A 3 18.56 -40.34 -1.38
C GLU A 3 17.72 -41.41 -2.09
N ASP A 4 17.86 -42.64 -1.64
CA ASP A 4 17.14 -43.84 -2.05
C ASP A 4 15.61 -43.71 -1.80
N ILE A 5 15.20 -43.13 -0.67
CA ILE A 5 13.78 -42.87 -0.34
C ILE A 5 13.24 -41.68 -1.15
N LEU A 6 14.05 -40.64 -1.33
CA LEU A 6 13.69 -39.48 -2.14
C LEU A 6 13.49 -39.86 -3.61
N THR A 7 14.31 -40.79 -4.12
CA THR A 7 14.22 -41.30 -5.49
C THR A 7 12.97 -42.16 -5.68
N ASP A 8 12.62 -43.01 -4.71
CA ASP A 8 11.40 -43.84 -4.74
C ASP A 8 10.12 -42.99 -4.70
N LEU A 9 10.17 -41.86 -3.98
CA LEU A 9 9.11 -40.83 -3.98
C LEU A 9 9.12 -39.94 -5.22
N GLY A 10 10.07 -40.11 -6.15
CA GLY A 10 10.20 -39.32 -7.38
C GLY A 10 10.65 -37.86 -7.17
N ILE A 11 11.23 -37.56 -6.00
CA ILE A 11 11.69 -36.22 -5.60
C ILE A 11 13.19 -36.12 -5.88
N SER A 12 13.53 -35.56 -7.04
CA SER A 12 14.92 -35.19 -7.37
C SER A 12 15.17 -33.74 -7.01
N ILE A 13 16.11 -33.52 -6.10
CA ILE A 13 16.52 -32.18 -5.65
C ILE A 13 17.10 -31.38 -6.82
N ASP A 14 17.91 -32.02 -7.67
CA ASP A 14 18.53 -31.36 -8.83
C ASP A 14 17.48 -30.90 -9.86
N ARG A 15 16.47 -31.73 -10.14
CA ARG A 15 15.36 -31.38 -11.05
C ARG A 15 14.50 -30.24 -10.47
N GLN A 16 14.34 -30.19 -9.16
CA GLN A 16 13.65 -29.09 -8.48
C GLN A 16 14.48 -27.80 -8.51
N LEU A 17 15.81 -27.90 -8.38
CA LEU A 17 16.72 -26.77 -8.49
C LEU A 17 16.75 -26.20 -9.92
N GLU A 18 16.69 -27.06 -10.92
CA GLU A 18 16.64 -26.67 -12.34
C GLU A 18 15.38 -25.84 -12.65
N HIS A 19 14.21 -26.28 -12.17
CA HIS A 19 12.96 -25.52 -12.28
C HIS A 19 13.01 -24.15 -11.56
N LEU A 20 13.78 -24.04 -10.47
CA LEU A 20 13.97 -22.77 -9.74
C LEU A 20 14.95 -21.82 -10.45
N ALA A 21 15.95 -22.36 -11.15
CA ALA A 21 16.91 -21.57 -11.92
C ALA A 21 16.32 -21.05 -13.24
N GLU A 22 15.43 -21.83 -13.87
CA GLU A 22 14.74 -21.43 -15.11
C GLU A 22 13.74 -20.29 -14.87
N LYS A 23 13.19 -20.19 -13.65
CA LYS A 23 12.29 -19.11 -13.23
C LYS A 23 13.06 -17.84 -12.84
N SER A 24 13.87 -17.31 -13.75
CA SER A 24 14.58 -16.02 -13.61
C SER A 24 14.08 -14.93 -14.55
N SER A 25 13.04 -15.16 -15.35
CA SER A 25 12.32 -14.08 -16.05
C SER A 25 11.48 -13.31 -15.04
N ALA A 26 11.87 -12.06 -14.82
CA ALA A 26 11.23 -11.10 -13.94
C ALA A 26 9.88 -10.58 -14.50
N ASP A 27 9.02 -11.48 -14.94
CA ASP A 27 7.63 -11.17 -15.29
C ASP A 27 6.73 -11.72 -14.19
N ASP A 28 6.72 -11.01 -13.05
CA ASP A 28 5.51 -10.90 -12.24
C ASP A 28 4.52 -10.05 -13.05
N ASP A 29 3.94 -10.64 -14.10
CA ASP A 29 2.68 -10.15 -14.64
C ASP A 29 1.62 -10.47 -13.59
N ASP A 30 1.48 -9.57 -12.60
CA ASP A 30 0.26 -9.49 -11.81
C ASP A 30 -0.91 -9.42 -12.81
N PRO A 31 -1.87 -10.36 -12.80
CA PRO A 31 -2.98 -10.40 -13.75
C PRO A 31 -4.04 -9.32 -13.47
N ILE A 32 -3.66 -8.25 -12.77
CA ILE A 32 -4.46 -7.05 -12.63
C ILE A 32 -3.72 -5.98 -13.41
N PRO A 33 -4.15 -5.70 -14.65
CA PRO A 33 -3.75 -4.48 -15.32
C PRO A 33 -4.08 -3.34 -14.35
N PHE A 34 -3.04 -2.70 -13.80
CA PHE A 34 -3.17 -1.36 -13.24
C PHE A 34 -3.37 -0.45 -14.44
N GLU A 35 -4.55 -0.52 -15.04
CA GLU A 35 -5.00 0.48 -15.99
C GLU A 35 -4.95 1.80 -15.21
N ASP A 36 -4.17 2.75 -15.71
CA ASP A 36 -4.16 4.15 -15.29
C ASP A 36 -5.53 4.86 -15.56
N ALA A 37 -6.64 4.11 -15.54
CA ALA A 37 -8.01 4.56 -15.64
C ALA A 37 -8.48 5.39 -14.43
N PHE A 38 -7.58 5.69 -13.48
CA PHE A 38 -7.75 6.74 -12.47
C PHE A 38 -7.14 8.10 -12.91
N GLY A 39 -6.89 8.25 -14.22
CA GLY A 39 -6.65 9.52 -14.88
C GLY A 39 -7.74 10.57 -14.59
N VAL A 40 -7.34 11.85 -14.56
CA VAL A 40 -8.15 13.03 -14.25
C VAL A 40 -9.57 12.91 -14.87
N GLY A 41 -10.61 12.81 -14.02
CA GLY A 41 -12.01 12.90 -14.47
C GLY A 41 -12.86 11.64 -14.39
N CYS A 42 -12.61 10.73 -13.44
CA CYS A 42 -13.28 9.41 -13.34
C CYS A 42 -14.71 9.38 -12.72
N THR A 43 -15.36 10.52 -12.44
CA THR A 43 -16.78 10.50 -12.00
C THR A 43 -17.78 9.95 -13.05
N PRO A 44 -17.60 10.17 -14.37
CA PRO A 44 -18.45 9.52 -15.37
C PRO A 44 -18.17 8.01 -15.46
N GLY A 45 -16.93 7.58 -15.22
CA GLY A 45 -16.50 6.18 -15.36
C GLY A 45 -17.26 5.25 -14.42
N MET A 46 -17.35 5.60 -13.13
CA MET A 46 -18.07 4.81 -12.13
C MET A 46 -19.55 4.61 -12.48
N ILE A 47 -20.20 5.66 -13.02
CA ILE A 47 -21.62 5.60 -13.40
C ILE A 47 -21.81 4.78 -14.67
N VAL A 48 -20.91 4.92 -15.64
CA VAL A 48 -20.92 4.12 -16.87
C VAL A 48 -20.72 2.64 -16.54
N THR A 49 -19.75 2.29 -15.69
CA THR A 49 -19.54 0.91 -15.23
C THR A 49 -20.75 0.37 -14.47
N ALA A 50 -21.40 1.18 -13.64
CA ALA A 50 -22.62 0.76 -12.95
C ALA A 50 -23.76 0.42 -13.93
N ILE A 51 -23.96 1.23 -14.97
CA ILE A 51 -24.98 0.97 -15.99
C ILE A 51 -24.66 -0.31 -16.77
N VAL A 52 -23.39 -0.53 -17.13
CA VAL A 52 -22.94 -1.79 -17.77
C VAL A 52 -23.20 -2.99 -16.85
N ASN A 53 -23.02 -2.81 -15.54
CA ASN A 53 -23.28 -3.83 -14.52
C ASN A 53 -24.75 -3.90 -14.07
N VAL A 54 -25.69 -3.64 -15.00
CA VAL A 54 -27.14 -3.84 -14.80
C VAL A 54 -27.76 -2.87 -13.77
N PHE A 55 -27.18 -1.69 -13.56
CA PHE A 55 -27.86 -0.64 -12.82
C PHE A 55 -29.07 -0.10 -13.63
N PRO A 56 -30.24 0.11 -13.01
CA PRO A 56 -31.43 0.60 -13.72
C PRO A 56 -31.17 1.96 -14.37
N ALA A 57 -31.28 2.01 -15.70
CA ALA A 57 -31.05 3.24 -16.47
C ALA A 57 -32.00 4.37 -16.06
N ASP A 58 -33.24 4.05 -15.66
CA ASP A 58 -34.25 5.02 -15.19
C ASP A 58 -33.83 5.75 -13.89
N LYS A 59 -32.87 5.20 -13.16
CA LYS A 59 -32.34 5.78 -11.91
C LYS A 59 -30.99 6.46 -12.11
N LYS A 60 -30.50 6.54 -13.35
CA LYS A 60 -29.21 7.15 -13.69
C LYS A 60 -29.09 8.57 -13.15
N ASP A 61 -30.09 9.42 -13.35
CA ASP A 61 -30.02 10.82 -12.93
C ASP A 61 -29.92 10.95 -11.41
N LYS A 62 -30.60 10.07 -10.66
CA LYS A 62 -30.49 10.01 -9.20
C LYS A 62 -29.09 9.55 -8.77
N LEU A 63 -28.49 8.61 -9.49
CA LEU A 63 -27.13 8.16 -9.23
C LEU A 63 -26.11 9.28 -9.51
N TRP A 64 -26.28 10.04 -10.59
CA TRP A 64 -25.49 11.24 -10.87
C TRP A 64 -25.56 12.23 -9.71
N ILE A 65 -26.76 12.56 -9.23
CA ILE A 65 -26.91 13.48 -8.09
C ILE A 65 -26.12 12.99 -6.88
N ILE A 66 -26.22 11.72 -6.51
CA ILE A 66 -25.54 11.19 -5.31
C ILE A 66 -24.02 11.21 -5.47
N VAL A 67 -23.49 10.82 -6.63
CA VAL A 67 -22.04 10.76 -6.89
C VAL A 67 -21.41 12.15 -6.84
N TYR A 68 -22.10 13.19 -7.35
CA TYR A 68 -21.58 14.55 -7.39
C TYR A 68 -21.94 15.41 -6.17
N MET A 69 -22.98 15.05 -5.42
CA MET A 69 -23.42 15.80 -4.24
C MET A 69 -22.46 15.67 -3.06
N TYR A 70 -21.73 14.55 -2.98
CA TYR A 70 -20.84 14.27 -1.85
C TYR A 70 -19.40 14.04 -2.29
N ASP A 71 -18.47 14.74 -1.66
CA ASP A 71 -17.02 14.54 -1.81
C ASP A 71 -16.53 13.34 -0.98
N VAL A 72 -17.20 12.21 -1.14
CA VAL A 72 -16.89 10.95 -0.43
C VAL A 72 -15.94 10.08 -1.26
N TRP A 73 -15.99 10.21 -2.58
CA TRP A 73 -15.29 9.35 -3.51
C TRP A 73 -13.96 9.97 -3.93
N ARG A 74 -12.84 9.36 -3.54
CA ARG A 74 -11.53 9.77 -4.03
C ARG A 74 -11.26 9.18 -5.41
N ILE A 75 -11.15 10.05 -6.40
CA ILE A 75 -10.68 9.68 -7.74
C ILE A 75 -9.16 9.52 -7.76
N ARG A 76 -8.47 10.25 -6.88
CA ARG A 76 -7.02 10.23 -6.73
C ARG A 76 -6.66 10.15 -5.26
N LEU A 77 -5.78 9.21 -4.91
CA LEU A 77 -5.18 9.18 -3.60
C LEU A 77 -4.06 10.23 -3.57
N GLY A 78 -4.13 11.15 -2.61
CA GLY A 78 -3.20 12.25 -2.47
C GLY A 78 -3.23 12.82 -1.06
N PRO A 79 -2.42 13.86 -0.77
CA PRO A 79 -2.46 14.53 0.51
C PRO A 79 -3.79 15.26 0.65
N ASP A 80 -4.69 14.69 1.44
CA ASP A 80 -5.95 15.32 1.78
C ASP A 80 -5.72 16.51 2.72
N PRO A 81 -6.56 17.54 2.64
CA PRO A 81 -6.56 18.56 3.67
C PRO A 81 -6.80 17.90 5.04
N PRO A 82 -6.14 18.39 6.11
CA PRO A 82 -6.38 17.86 7.44
C PRO A 82 -7.86 18.00 7.78
N ALA A 83 -8.38 16.99 8.48
CA ALA A 83 -9.76 17.04 8.96
C ALA A 83 -9.97 18.31 9.80
N LYS A 84 -11.17 18.90 9.70
CA LYS A 84 -11.57 20.09 10.47
C LYS A 84 -11.89 19.75 11.92
N VAL A 85 -10.97 19.05 12.58
CA VAL A 85 -11.05 18.64 13.97
C VAL A 85 -9.77 19.08 14.68
N PRO A 86 -9.83 19.38 15.99
CA PRO A 86 -8.63 19.64 16.75
C PRO A 86 -7.65 18.47 16.62
N PRO A 87 -6.33 18.74 16.57
CA PRO A 87 -5.33 17.68 16.58
C PRO A 87 -5.53 16.73 17.76
N LEU A 88 -5.26 15.44 17.55
CA LEU A 88 -5.34 14.45 18.61
C LEU A 88 -4.23 14.69 19.65
N GLU A 89 -4.61 14.91 20.90
CA GLU A 89 -3.68 15.00 22.02
C GLU A 89 -3.36 13.60 22.57
N ILE A 90 -2.09 13.19 22.47
CA ILE A 90 -1.62 11.91 22.99
C ILE A 90 -1.08 12.11 24.41
N ARG A 91 -1.68 11.45 25.40
CA ARG A 91 -1.22 11.46 26.79
C ARG A 91 -0.51 10.16 27.14
N LEU A 92 0.74 10.25 27.56
CA LEU A 92 1.48 9.10 28.07
C LEU A 92 0.95 8.68 29.45
N LYS A 93 0.91 7.37 29.70
CA LYS A 93 0.62 6.84 31.04
C LYS A 93 1.71 7.31 32.02
N LYS A 94 1.34 7.52 33.28
CA LYS A 94 2.31 7.88 34.34
C LYS A 94 3.40 6.82 34.43
N GLY A 95 4.67 7.24 34.39
CA GLY A 95 5.82 6.35 34.44
C GLY A 95 6.22 5.72 33.10
N ALA A 96 5.60 6.11 31.97
CA ALA A 96 6.04 5.65 30.66
C ALA A 96 7.43 6.20 30.31
N THR A 97 8.32 5.30 29.89
CA THR A 97 9.67 5.65 29.39
C THR A 97 9.69 5.61 27.87
N PRO A 98 10.24 6.61 27.18
CA PRO A 98 10.38 6.56 25.73
C PRO A 98 11.31 5.40 25.34
N PHE A 99 10.95 4.67 24.28
CA PHE A 99 11.74 3.58 23.74
C PHE A 99 12.04 3.82 22.27
N ARG A 100 13.31 3.64 21.88
CA ARG A 100 13.73 3.69 20.48
C ARG A 100 13.81 2.26 19.94
N CYS A 101 12.85 1.88 19.10
CA CYS A 101 12.91 0.61 18.39
C CYS A 101 14.11 0.58 17.42
N MET A 102 14.77 -0.57 17.33
CA MET A 102 15.74 -0.82 16.26
C MET A 102 15.02 -0.88 14.91
N LEU A 103 15.65 -0.33 13.87
CA LEU A 103 15.11 -0.36 12.52
C LEU A 103 15.10 -1.79 11.99
N LYS A 104 13.96 -2.22 11.45
CA LYS A 104 13.86 -3.50 10.75
C LYS A 104 14.57 -3.36 9.39
N VAL A 105 15.60 -4.18 9.17
CA VAL A 105 16.28 -4.25 7.87
C VAL A 105 15.40 -5.07 6.93
N TYR A 106 14.81 -4.43 5.92
CA TYR A 106 14.08 -5.12 4.87
C TYR A 106 15.05 -5.59 3.77
N PRO A 107 14.84 -6.78 3.19
CA PRO A 107 15.59 -7.23 2.01
C PRO A 107 15.54 -6.20 0.87
N ARG A 108 16.60 -6.14 0.06
CA ARG A 108 16.76 -5.15 -1.03
C ARG A 108 15.66 -5.23 -2.09
N THR A 109 14.96 -6.36 -2.19
CA THR A 109 13.76 -6.54 -3.04
C THR A 109 12.64 -5.56 -2.68
N TYR A 110 12.53 -5.14 -1.42
CA TYR A 110 11.54 -4.14 -0.95
C TYR A 110 12.06 -2.69 -1.02
N GLY A 111 13.29 -2.48 -1.47
CA GLY A 111 14.01 -1.20 -1.44
C GLY A 111 13.43 -0.09 -2.33
N LYS A 112 12.43 -0.39 -3.16
CA LYS A 112 11.72 0.61 -3.97
C LYS A 112 10.55 1.29 -3.23
N LEU A 113 10.12 0.78 -2.08
CA LEU A 113 8.95 1.29 -1.32
C LEU A 113 9.30 2.08 -0.06
N CYS A 114 10.58 2.16 0.34
CA CYS A 114 11.00 2.88 1.53
C CYS A 114 11.51 4.29 1.19
N MET A 115 10.61 5.18 0.80
CA MET A 115 10.92 6.60 0.65
C MET A 115 9.84 7.42 1.34
N CYS A 116 10.00 7.64 2.65
CA CYS A 116 9.43 8.75 3.43
C CYS A 116 9.68 8.49 4.92
N LEU A 117 10.84 8.91 5.44
CA LEU A 117 11.05 9.18 6.88
C LEU A 117 12.37 9.96 7.08
N THR A 118 12.56 11.03 6.31
CA THR A 118 13.41 12.14 6.76
C THR A 118 12.49 13.18 7.37
N MET A 119 12.10 12.99 8.64
CA MET A 119 11.57 14.09 9.43
C MET A 119 12.73 15.05 9.69
N SER A 120 12.72 16.20 9.02
CA SER A 120 13.55 17.34 9.39
C SER A 120 13.09 17.87 10.74
N TRP A 121 13.64 17.31 11.82
CA TRP A 121 13.58 17.91 13.14
C TRP A 121 14.42 19.20 13.11
N SER A 122 13.77 20.36 13.07
CA SER A 122 14.40 21.62 13.50
C SER A 122 14.33 21.66 15.03
N ALA A 123 15.43 21.30 15.68
CA ALA A 123 15.61 21.57 17.09
C ALA A 123 15.93 23.06 17.26
N SER A 124 14.91 23.86 17.57
CA SER A 124 15.11 25.22 18.06
C SER A 124 15.51 25.16 19.54
N ASP A 125 16.78 25.46 19.77
CA ASP A 125 17.41 26.13 20.91
C ASP A 125 17.02 25.79 22.36
N GLY A 126 18.09 25.55 23.16
CA GLY A 126 18.13 25.99 24.55
C GLY A 126 18.36 24.90 25.61
N TYR A 127 19.55 24.31 25.66
CA TYR A 127 20.03 23.70 26.91
C TYR A 127 21.51 24.02 27.15
N SER A 128 21.75 25.11 27.87
CA SER A 128 23.06 25.47 28.40
C SER A 128 23.44 24.51 29.51
N ARG A 129 24.55 23.78 29.33
CA ARG A 129 25.18 22.96 30.36
C ARG A 129 26.35 23.74 30.94
N THR A 130 26.22 24.27 32.16
CA THR A 130 27.40 24.68 32.95
C THR A 130 28.02 23.45 33.62
N ALA A 131 29.34 23.55 33.77
CA ALA A 131 30.31 22.50 34.09
C ALA A 131 30.00 21.64 35.32
#